data_AF-A0A7W1R574-F1
#
_entry.id   AF-A0A7W1R574-F1
#
_cell.length_a   1.000
_cell.length_b   1.000
_cell.length_c   1.000
_cell.angle_alpha   90.00
_cell.angle_beta   90.00
_cell.angle_gamma   90.00
#
_symmetry.space_group_name_H-M   'P 1'
#
loop_
_entity.id
_entity.type
_entity.pdbx_description
1 polymer ?
#
loop_
_entity_poly.entity_id
_entity_poly.type
_entity_poly.pdbx_seq_one_letter_code
_entity_poly.pdbx_strand_id
1 'polypeptide(L)'
;CEGIVVDVRYNRGGHLSQLVAEMLARRIYGFQLGRHAGAFTYPDHAPRGPIVFVANQWSGSDGDIVTAMAQEMGIGPVVGVRTWGGVVGIDGRFTLVDGTAVTQPRYATWIRNRGFTVENHGVDPDIEVAMTPSDWVAGADPQLDTAIDEVLSLLTQHPAIEPPEVP
;
A
#
# COMPACT_ATOMS: atom_id res chain seq x y z
N CYS A 1 13.09 2.21 -10.91
CA CYS A 1 12.61 0.84 -11.21
C CYS A 1 11.53 0.90 -12.30
N GLU A 2 11.13 -0.26 -12.82
CA GLU A 2 10.09 -0.41 -13.85
C GLU A 2 8.76 -0.85 -13.24
N GLY A 3 8.79 -1.78 -12.29
CA GLY A 3 7.68 -2.10 -11.39
C GLY A 3 8.02 -1.84 -9.93
N ILE A 4 7.00 -1.80 -9.06
CA ILE A 4 7.15 -1.62 -7.61
C ILE A 4 6.31 -2.66 -6.87
N VAL A 5 6.92 -3.36 -5.92
CA VAL A 5 6.18 -4.11 -4.89
C VAL A 5 6.19 -3.29 -3.61
N VAL A 6 5.01 -3.02 -3.05
CA VAL A 6 4.83 -2.26 -1.82
C VAL A 6 4.38 -3.22 -0.73
N ASP A 7 5.32 -3.67 0.10
CA ASP A 7 5.02 -4.57 1.22
C ASP A 7 4.53 -3.76 2.44
N VAL A 8 3.25 -3.92 2.76
CA VAL A 8 2.60 -3.34 3.95
C VAL A 8 2.22 -4.41 4.97
N ARG A 9 2.71 -5.66 4.81
CA ARG A 9 2.55 -6.70 5.82
C ARG A 9 3.17 -6.23 7.13
N TYR A 10 2.50 -6.58 8.24
CA TYR A 10 2.93 -6.18 9.58
C TYR A 10 2.95 -4.66 9.85
N ASN A 11 2.39 -3.83 8.96
CA ASN A 11 2.22 -2.40 9.22
C ASN A 11 1.16 -2.19 10.31
N ARG A 12 1.57 -1.66 11.46
CA ARG A 12 0.71 -1.49 12.65
C ARG A 12 -0.02 -0.14 12.70
N GLY A 13 -0.02 0.61 11.61
CA GLY A 13 -0.68 1.89 11.50
C GLY A 13 0.25 3.09 11.71
N GLY A 14 -0.36 4.24 11.99
CA GLY A 14 0.31 5.54 11.94
C GLY A 14 -0.64 6.61 11.42
N HIS A 15 -0.14 7.49 10.55
CA HIS A 15 -0.93 8.59 9.97
C HIS A 15 -0.39 9.07 8.61
N LEU A 16 0.48 8.29 7.95
CA LEU A 16 1.16 8.69 6.71
C LEU A 16 0.63 7.95 5.48
N SER A 17 -0.38 7.08 5.63
CA SER A 17 -1.04 6.37 4.52
C SER A 17 -1.43 7.30 3.38
N GLN A 18 -1.97 8.48 3.69
CA GLN A 18 -2.39 9.49 2.72
C GLN A 18 -1.21 9.97 1.86
N LEU A 19 -0.09 10.32 2.48
CA LEU A 19 1.12 10.78 1.76
C LEU A 19 1.69 9.67 0.88
N VAL A 20 1.73 8.43 1.40
CA VAL A 20 2.22 7.27 0.67
C VAL A 20 1.32 6.98 -0.54
N ALA A 21 0.00 6.94 -0.35
CA ALA A 21 -0.95 6.69 -1.42
C ALA A 21 -0.93 7.80 -2.48
N GLU A 22 -0.86 9.08 -2.08
CA GLU A 22 -0.73 10.20 -3.01
C GLU A 22 0.55 10.12 -3.85
N MET A 23 1.67 9.73 -3.25
CA MET A 23 2.95 9.58 -3.95
C MET A 23 2.90 8.43 -4.97
N LEU A 24 2.35 7.28 -4.57
CA LEU A 24 2.23 6.10 -5.44
C LEU A 24 1.17 6.27 -6.53
N ALA A 25 0.16 7.12 -6.30
CA ALA A 25 -0.89 7.43 -7.28
C ALA A 25 -0.47 8.44 -8.35
N ARG A 26 0.72 9.07 -8.23
CA ARG A 26 1.21 10.03 -9.23
C ARG A 26 1.25 9.41 -10.63
N ARG A 27 1.03 10.24 -11.64
CA ARG A 27 1.14 9.89 -13.06
C ARG A 27 2.20 10.77 -13.71
N ILE A 28 2.97 10.18 -14.61
CA ILE A 28 3.99 10.91 -15.35
C ILE A 28 3.30 11.74 -16.44
N TYR A 29 3.56 13.04 -16.43
CA TYR A 29 3.09 13.97 -17.46
C TYR A 29 4.24 14.56 -18.29
N GLY A 30 5.49 14.31 -17.89
CA GLY A 30 6.67 14.72 -18.64
C GLY A 30 7.97 14.24 -18.01
N PHE A 31 9.08 14.67 -18.60
CA PHE A 31 10.42 14.42 -18.11
C PHE A 31 11.25 15.69 -18.13
N GLN A 32 12.12 15.87 -17.14
CA GLN A 32 13.18 16.86 -17.17
C GLN A 32 14.50 16.15 -17.51
N LEU A 33 15.15 16.59 -18.59
CA LEU A 33 16.40 16.00 -19.09
C LEU A 33 17.56 16.92 -18.71
N GLY A 34 18.41 16.47 -17.79
CA GLY A 34 19.60 17.23 -17.38
C GLY A 34 20.76 17.01 -18.35
N ARG A 35 21.46 18.09 -18.74
CA ARG A 35 22.60 18.02 -19.68
C ARG A 35 23.71 17.02 -19.26
N HIS A 36 23.88 16.84 -17.95
CA HIS A 36 24.87 15.93 -17.34
C HIS A 36 24.24 15.08 -16.23
N ALA A 37 22.93 14.83 -16.29
CA ALA A 37 22.19 14.04 -15.33
C ALA A 37 21.23 13.08 -16.04
N GLY A 38 20.69 12.10 -15.30
CA GLY A 38 19.62 11.25 -15.80
C GLY A 38 18.32 12.05 -16.05
N ALA A 39 17.36 11.40 -16.70
CA ALA A 39 16.01 11.93 -16.82
C ALA A 39 15.28 11.84 -15.47
N PHE A 40 14.56 12.90 -15.12
CA PHE A 40 13.67 12.95 -13.96
C PHE A 40 12.23 12.95 -14.43
N THR A 41 11.36 12.19 -13.75
CA THR A 41 9.91 12.22 -14.01
C THR A 41 9.32 13.55 -13.57
N TYR A 42 8.29 14.02 -14.26
CA TYR A 42 7.51 15.18 -13.84
C TYR A 42 6.02 14.79 -13.72
N PRO A 43 5.39 14.92 -12.53
CA PRO A 43 5.99 15.32 -11.26
C PRO A 43 7.06 14.35 -10.75
N ASP A 44 7.97 14.85 -9.90
CA ASP A 44 9.04 14.05 -9.30
C ASP A 44 8.48 12.81 -8.58
N HIS A 45 9.26 11.74 -8.61
CA HIS A 45 8.96 10.46 -7.96
C HIS A 45 7.68 9.76 -8.45
N ALA A 46 7.08 10.21 -9.56
CA ALA A 46 5.98 9.49 -10.17
C ALA A 46 6.44 8.07 -10.59
N PRO A 47 5.73 7.00 -10.16
CA PRO A 47 6.03 5.63 -10.59
C PRO A 47 5.96 5.50 -12.12
N ARG A 48 6.93 4.78 -12.69
CA ARG A 48 7.03 4.62 -14.16
C ARG A 48 6.19 3.48 -14.72
N GLY A 49 5.94 2.45 -13.92
CA GLY A 49 5.16 1.30 -14.33
C GLY A 49 4.33 0.75 -13.17
N PRO A 50 3.90 -0.51 -13.25
CA PRO A 50 2.89 -1.07 -12.37
C PRO A 50 3.36 -1.18 -10.93
N ILE A 51 2.39 -1.16 -10.02
CA ILE A 51 2.58 -1.28 -8.58
C ILE A 51 1.72 -2.44 -8.10
N VAL A 52 2.25 -3.28 -7.23
CA VAL A 52 1.51 -4.35 -6.55
C VAL A 52 1.75 -4.20 -5.05
N PHE A 53 0.69 -4.32 -4.26
CA PHE A 53 0.77 -4.25 -2.80
C PHE A 53 0.78 -5.65 -2.21
N VAL A 54 1.48 -5.84 -1.10
CA VAL A 54 1.41 -7.07 -0.30
C VAL A 54 0.89 -6.73 1.10
N ALA A 55 -0.18 -7.37 1.53
CA ALA A 55 -0.82 -7.13 2.82
C ALA A 55 -1.16 -8.44 3.53
N ASN A 56 -1.26 -8.39 4.86
CA ASN A 56 -1.64 -9.56 5.65
C ASN A 56 -2.49 -9.16 6.85
N GLN A 57 -2.89 -10.14 7.66
CA GLN A 57 -3.71 -9.96 8.85
C GLN A 57 -3.08 -9.08 9.94
N TRP A 58 -1.80 -8.74 9.80
CA TRP A 58 -1.07 -7.84 10.71
C TRP A 58 -0.92 -6.42 10.16
N SER A 59 -1.34 -6.18 8.91
CA SER A 59 -1.58 -4.84 8.38
C SER A 59 -2.83 -4.30 9.06
N GLY A 60 -2.70 -3.19 9.80
CA GLY A 60 -3.79 -2.68 10.63
C GLY A 60 -3.78 -1.17 10.79
N SER A 61 -4.94 -0.61 11.13
CA SER A 61 -5.16 0.83 11.32
C SER A 61 -4.80 1.62 10.06
N ASP A 62 -3.81 2.51 10.11
CA ASP A 62 -3.34 3.21 8.91
C ASP A 62 -2.82 2.24 7.81
N GLY A 63 -2.44 1.01 8.19
CA GLY A 63 -2.15 -0.10 7.28
C GLY A 63 -3.38 -0.64 6.55
N ASP A 64 -4.55 -0.70 7.22
CA ASP A 64 -5.82 -1.00 6.55
C ASP A 64 -6.15 0.12 5.54
N ILE A 65 -5.96 1.38 5.95
CA ILE A 65 -6.31 2.56 5.15
C ILE A 65 -5.50 2.62 3.86
N VAL A 66 -4.17 2.48 3.91
CA VAL A 66 -3.32 2.50 2.70
C VAL A 66 -3.67 1.35 1.75
N THR A 67 -4.01 0.18 2.28
CA THR A 67 -4.43 -0.99 1.49
C THR A 67 -5.75 -0.74 0.79
N ALA A 68 -6.74 -0.17 1.49
CA ALA A 68 -8.00 0.24 0.88
C ALA A 68 -7.79 1.33 -0.18
N MET A 69 -6.95 2.34 0.10
CA MET A 69 -6.65 3.41 -0.85
C MET A 69 -5.99 2.89 -2.13
N ALA A 70 -5.11 1.88 -2.04
CA ALA A 70 -4.49 1.25 -3.21
C ALA A 70 -5.55 0.72 -4.19
N GLN A 71 -6.57 0.03 -3.68
CA GLN A 71 -7.69 -0.49 -4.47
C GLN A 71 -8.62 0.64 -4.95
N GLU A 72 -9.06 1.52 -4.04
CA GLU A 72 -10.03 2.58 -4.36
C GLU A 72 -9.50 3.62 -5.37
N MET A 73 -8.20 3.88 -5.35
CA MET A 73 -7.56 4.82 -6.28
C MET A 73 -7.04 4.12 -7.54
N GLY A 74 -7.16 2.79 -7.65
CA GLY A 74 -6.61 2.02 -8.77
C GLY A 74 -5.10 2.18 -8.91
N ILE A 75 -4.37 2.17 -7.79
CA ILE A 75 -2.90 2.25 -7.78
C ILE A 75 -2.31 0.91 -8.22
N GLY A 76 -2.85 -0.18 -7.71
CA GLY A 76 -2.36 -1.53 -7.94
C GLY A 76 -3.16 -2.58 -7.17
N PRO A 77 -3.13 -3.86 -7.60
CA PRO A 77 -3.79 -4.94 -6.87
C PRO A 77 -3.07 -5.24 -5.55
N VAL A 78 -3.81 -5.83 -4.62
CA VAL A 78 -3.33 -6.29 -3.31
C VAL A 78 -3.23 -7.81 -3.31
N VAL A 79 -2.05 -8.33 -3.00
CA VAL A 79 -1.75 -9.75 -2.81
C VAL A 79 -1.64 -10.07 -1.32
N GLY A 80 -2.16 -11.21 -0.89
CA GLY A 80 -1.94 -11.74 0.45
C GLY A 80 -3.22 -12.18 1.14
N VAL A 81 -3.48 -11.72 2.37
CA VAL A 81 -4.71 -12.07 3.11
C VAL A 81 -5.37 -10.83 3.70
N ARG A 82 -6.64 -10.98 4.12
CA ARG A 82 -7.42 -9.90 4.74
C ARG A 82 -6.65 -9.24 5.87
N THR A 83 -6.69 -7.91 5.88
CA THR A 83 -6.06 -7.06 6.91
C THR A 83 -6.81 -7.09 8.25
N TRP A 84 -6.31 -6.38 9.26
CA TRP A 84 -6.83 -6.44 10.63
C TRP A 84 -8.23 -5.84 10.83
N GLY A 85 -8.53 -4.71 10.19
CA GLY A 85 -9.86 -4.09 10.23
C GLY A 85 -10.14 -3.21 11.44
N GLY A 86 -9.20 -2.39 11.86
CA GLY A 86 -9.39 -1.45 12.98
C GLY A 86 -9.06 -0.01 12.58
N VAL A 87 -10.03 0.73 12.05
CA VAL A 87 -9.87 2.06 11.42
C VAL A 87 -10.59 3.18 12.14
N VAL A 88 -11.08 2.95 13.37
CA VAL A 88 -11.54 4.02 14.25
C VAL A 88 -10.37 4.56 15.07
N GLY A 89 -9.86 5.72 14.66
CA GLY A 89 -8.71 6.39 15.28
C GLY A 89 -8.99 6.85 16.71
N ILE A 90 -7.92 7.02 17.48
CA ILE A 90 -7.93 7.41 18.90
C ILE A 90 -7.21 8.75 19.10
N ASP A 91 -7.50 9.46 20.19
CA ASP A 91 -6.62 10.50 20.74
C ASP A 91 -6.13 10.09 22.14
N GLY A 92 -4.85 10.30 22.44
CA GLY A 92 -4.23 9.96 23.74
C GLY A 92 -4.60 10.95 24.85
N ARG A 93 -5.82 11.47 24.85
CA ARG A 93 -6.22 12.67 25.61
C ARG A 93 -6.46 12.40 27.09
N PHE A 94 -6.78 11.17 27.48
CA PHE A 94 -7.30 10.87 28.81
C PHE A 94 -6.33 10.01 29.63
N THR A 95 -6.16 10.41 30.89
CA THR A 95 -5.43 9.66 31.92
C THR A 95 -6.30 9.52 33.16
N LEU A 96 -6.17 8.39 33.85
CA LEU A 96 -6.86 8.12 35.12
C LEU A 96 -6.08 8.72 36.30
N VAL A 97 -6.70 8.75 37.48
CA VAL A 97 -6.11 9.32 38.71
C VAL A 97 -4.81 8.65 39.14
N ASP A 98 -4.57 7.41 38.71
CA ASP A 98 -3.35 6.64 38.96
C ASP A 98 -2.28 6.80 37.85
N GLY A 99 -2.55 7.62 36.84
CA GLY A 99 -1.67 7.85 35.70
C GLY A 99 -1.87 6.91 34.51
N THR A 100 -2.79 5.93 34.59
CA THR A 100 -3.08 5.02 33.48
C THR A 100 -3.61 5.81 32.27
N ALA A 101 -2.98 5.64 31.10
CA ALA A 101 -3.46 6.19 29.84
C ALA A 101 -4.57 5.30 29.26
N VAL A 102 -5.67 5.91 28.83
CA VAL A 102 -6.78 5.21 28.18
C VAL A 102 -7.04 5.81 26.81
N THR A 103 -7.43 4.95 25.87
CA THR A 103 -7.74 5.34 24.49
C THR A 103 -9.20 5.01 24.21
N GLN A 104 -9.94 5.92 23.59
CA GLN A 104 -11.30 5.65 23.11
C GLN A 104 -11.38 5.80 21.59
N PRO A 105 -12.09 4.89 20.90
CA PRO A 105 -12.35 5.03 19.48
C PRO A 105 -13.16 6.32 19.23
N ARG A 106 -12.62 7.23 18.43
CA ARG A 106 -13.15 8.60 18.27
C ARG A 106 -13.31 9.03 16.82
N TYR A 107 -12.40 8.62 15.94
CA TYR A 107 -12.33 9.11 14.57
C TYR A 107 -12.61 7.97 13.60
N ALA A 108 -13.90 7.71 13.31
CA ALA A 108 -14.29 6.66 12.39
C ALA A 108 -13.93 7.03 10.95
N THR A 109 -13.11 6.20 10.31
CA THR A 109 -12.73 6.37 8.90
C THR A 109 -13.84 5.84 7.98
N TRP A 110 -14.35 6.71 7.11
CA TRP A 110 -15.22 6.34 5.99
C TRP A 110 -14.39 6.30 4.70
N ILE A 111 -14.51 5.22 3.92
CA ILE A 111 -13.80 5.07 2.65
C ILE A 111 -14.80 4.99 1.50
N ARG A 112 -14.50 5.63 0.37
CA ARG A 112 -15.34 5.57 -0.84
C ARG A 112 -15.58 4.10 -1.24
N ASN A 113 -16.78 3.81 -1.75
CA ASN A 113 -17.25 2.47 -2.16
C ASN A 113 -17.32 1.38 -1.06
N ARG A 114 -16.74 1.63 0.12
CA ARG A 114 -16.76 0.71 1.28
C ARG A 114 -17.61 1.25 2.43
N GLY A 115 -17.73 2.56 2.54
CA GLY A 115 -18.31 3.21 3.69
C GLY A 115 -17.49 2.98 4.96
N PHE A 116 -18.15 2.58 6.05
CA PHE A 116 -17.51 2.27 7.33
C PHE A 116 -17.14 0.80 7.50
N THR A 117 -17.32 -0.04 6.47
CA THR A 117 -17.22 -1.50 6.60
C THR A 117 -15.80 -2.02 6.81
N VAL A 118 -14.78 -1.19 6.59
CA VAL A 118 -13.39 -1.59 6.88
C VAL A 118 -13.21 -1.84 8.38
N GLU A 119 -13.90 -1.08 9.22
CA GLU A 119 -13.94 -1.35 10.66
C GLU A 119 -14.63 -2.69 10.93
N ASN A 120 -14.01 -3.51 11.77
CA ASN A 120 -14.47 -4.84 12.16
C ASN A 120 -14.55 -5.85 10.98
N HIS A 121 -13.88 -5.57 9.86
CA HIS A 121 -13.71 -6.51 8.74
C HIS A 121 -12.27 -6.52 8.23
N GLY A 122 -11.74 -5.37 7.81
CA GLY A 122 -10.47 -5.24 7.10
C GLY A 122 -10.64 -5.01 5.60
N VAL A 123 -9.58 -5.25 4.86
CA VAL A 123 -9.50 -5.11 3.40
C VAL A 123 -9.18 -6.47 2.81
N ASP A 124 -10.10 -7.02 2.03
CA ASP A 124 -9.85 -8.26 1.27
C ASP A 124 -8.85 -8.01 0.14
N PRO A 125 -7.88 -8.93 -0.08
CA PRO A 125 -6.94 -8.83 -1.19
C PRO A 125 -7.64 -9.08 -2.53
N ASP A 126 -7.07 -8.57 -3.61
CA ASP A 126 -7.49 -8.92 -4.97
C ASP A 126 -7.02 -10.34 -5.34
N ILE A 127 -5.87 -10.75 -4.81
CA ILE A 127 -5.27 -12.07 -5.00
C ILE A 127 -4.98 -12.68 -3.62
N GLU A 128 -5.81 -13.62 -3.20
CA GLU A 128 -5.66 -14.29 -1.90
C GLU A 128 -4.55 -15.34 -1.93
N VAL A 129 -3.54 -15.14 -1.09
CA VAL A 129 -2.39 -16.03 -0.89
C VAL A 129 -2.08 -16.11 0.60
N ALA A 130 -2.29 -17.28 1.20
CA ALA A 130 -1.98 -17.51 2.60
C ALA A 130 -0.54 -18.02 2.79
N MET A 131 0.11 -17.60 3.87
CA MET A 131 1.36 -18.21 4.35
C MET A 131 1.03 -19.48 5.15
N THR A 132 1.50 -20.65 4.71
CA THR A 132 1.33 -21.91 5.45
C THR A 132 2.48 -22.13 6.44
N PRO A 133 2.31 -22.96 7.49
CA PRO A 133 3.42 -23.33 8.37
C PRO A 133 4.60 -23.98 7.64
N SER A 134 4.33 -24.73 6.56
CA SER A 134 5.38 -25.36 5.75
C SER A 134 6.22 -24.32 5.00
N ASP A 135 5.59 -23.24 4.51
CA ASP A 135 6.31 -22.14 3.84
C ASP A 135 7.30 -21.48 4.81
N TRP A 136 6.88 -21.25 6.05
CA TRP A 136 7.75 -20.74 7.11
C TRP A 136 8.94 -21.65 7.39
N VAL A 137 8.72 -22.96 7.49
CA VAL A 137 9.80 -23.95 7.71
C VAL A 137 10.76 -23.98 6.53
N ALA A 138 10.24 -23.85 5.31
CA ALA A 138 11.03 -23.83 4.08
C ALA A 138 11.74 -22.48 3.83
N GLY A 139 11.41 -21.43 4.57
CA GLY A 139 11.89 -20.07 4.30
C GLY A 139 11.33 -19.48 3.00
N ALA A 140 10.19 -19.98 2.54
CA ALA A 140 9.49 -19.49 1.35
C ALA A 140 8.56 -18.32 1.69
N ASP A 141 8.31 -17.45 0.71
CA ASP A 141 7.37 -16.33 0.84
C ASP A 141 6.42 -16.31 -0.38
N PRO A 142 5.43 -17.22 -0.44
CA PRO A 142 4.48 -17.28 -1.56
C PRO A 142 3.73 -15.97 -1.80
N GLN A 143 3.52 -15.13 -0.78
CA GLN A 143 2.87 -13.83 -0.95
C GLN A 143 3.76 -12.87 -1.74
N LEU A 144 5.03 -12.78 -1.37
CA LEU A 144 6.00 -11.94 -2.08
C LEU A 144 6.30 -12.48 -3.47
N ASP A 145 6.48 -13.79 -3.61
CA ASP A 145 6.71 -14.43 -4.91
C ASP A 145 5.54 -14.16 -5.86
N THR A 146 4.30 -14.33 -5.41
CA THR A 146 3.11 -14.00 -6.21
C THR A 146 3.04 -12.52 -6.58
N ALA A 147 3.41 -11.62 -5.67
CA ALA A 147 3.42 -10.18 -5.95
C ALA A 147 4.51 -9.79 -6.98
N ILE A 148 5.66 -10.46 -6.95
CA ILE A 148 6.72 -10.30 -7.94
C ILE A 148 6.25 -10.82 -9.30
N ASP A 149 5.65 -12.00 -9.35
CA ASP A 149 5.12 -12.56 -10.59
C ASP A 149 4.02 -11.66 -11.20
N GLU A 150 3.13 -11.13 -10.35
CA GLU A 150 2.07 -10.22 -10.78
C GLU A 150 2.63 -8.89 -11.31
N VAL A 151 3.59 -8.28 -10.62
CA VAL A 151 4.15 -6.99 -11.09
C VAL A 151 4.92 -7.17 -12.40
N LEU A 152 5.60 -8.30 -12.61
CA LEU A 152 6.30 -8.62 -13.86
C LEU A 152 5.32 -8.91 -15.01
N SER A 153 4.22 -9.61 -14.72
CA SER A 153 3.12 -9.84 -15.67
C SER A 153 2.50 -8.50 -16.11
N LEU A 154 2.16 -7.63 -15.15
CA LEU A 154 1.64 -6.30 -15.42
C LEU A 154 2.63 -5.44 -16.20
N LEU A 155 3.94 -5.57 -15.94
CA LEU A 155 4.96 -4.81 -16.66
C LEU A 155 5.06 -5.21 -18.13
N THR A 156 4.78 -6.48 -18.44
CA THR A 156 4.70 -6.95 -19.84
C THR A 156 3.50 -6.36 -20.58
N GLN A 157 2.38 -6.16 -19.87
CA GLN A 157 1.14 -5.59 -20.43
C GLN A 157 1.17 -4.06 -20.47
N HIS A 158 1.81 -3.45 -19.48
CA HIS A 158 1.93 -2.02 -19.26
C HIS A 158 3.41 -1.67 -18.97
N PRO A 159 4.24 -1.58 -20.02
CA PRO A 159 5.66 -1.26 -19.86
C PRO A 159 5.88 0.07 -19.16
N ALA A 160 6.98 0.16 -18.43
CA ALA A 160 7.36 1.38 -17.74
C ALA A 160 7.57 2.53 -18.73
N ILE A 161 7.04 3.71 -18.41
CA ILE A 161 7.21 4.91 -19.22
C ILE A 161 8.69 5.31 -19.22
N GLU A 162 9.23 5.51 -20.42
CA GLU A 162 10.60 5.93 -20.65
C GLU A 162 10.69 7.40 -21.07
N PRO A 163 11.78 8.10 -20.73
CA PRO A 163 12.04 9.43 -21.25
C PRO A 163 12.21 9.37 -22.78
N PRO A 164 11.81 10.44 -23.51
CA PRO A 164 12.04 10.50 -24.95
C PRO A 164 13.54 10.64 -25.25
N GLU A 165 13.95 10.20 -26.44
CA GLU A 165 15.28 10.50 -26.96
C GLU A 165 15.43 12.01 -27.20
N VAL A 166 16.60 12.55 -26.87
CA VAL A 166 16.94 13.93 -27.18
C VAL A 166 17.28 14.01 -28.68
N PRO A 167 16.68 14.95 -29.44
CA PRO A 167 16.98 15.15 -30.86
C PRO A 167 18.46 15.46 -31.15
#